data_AF-A0A7L0D5L0-F1
#
_entry.id   AF-A0A7L0D5L0-F1
#
_cell.length_a   1.000
_cell.length_b   1.000
_cell.length_c   1.000
_cell.angle_alpha   90.00
_cell.angle_beta   90.00
_cell.angle_gamma   90.00
#
_symmetry.space_group_name_H-M   'P 1'
#
loop_
_entity.id
_entity.type
_entity.pdbx_description
1 polymer ?
#
loop_
_entity_poly.entity_id
_entity_poly.type
_entity_poly.pdbx_seq_one_letter_code
_entity_poly.pdbx_strand_id
1 'polypeptide(L)'
;MELPAQRPSSAAGLPVAEEEGPSREAAGRRSLEALSLAAAGSGAAAGRQVPEGRRATLASALELEGTVLREGPLTQFVANNLERRIRLSGVPRGEPAAAAGGGGGGSSIPAIDPGALQEVVALAGQVAAQVDELLRNVHCGLQALTALSVGCIQTYRDGVESLGEAADLSIRAMYALVARCEELDRAMQPVPALAKRIRDMKGTLERLEGLCK
;
A
#
# COMPACT_ATOMS: atom_id res chain seq x y z
N MET A 1 -32.74 -68.89 -0.72
CA MET A 1 -32.48 -67.70 0.12
C MET A 1 -32.22 -66.54 -0.84
N GLU A 2 -33.29 -65.94 -1.37
CA GLU A 2 -34.02 -64.82 -0.76
C GLU A 2 -33.12 -63.59 -0.54
N LEU A 3 -33.20 -62.67 -1.51
CA LEU A 3 -33.22 -61.21 -1.26
C LEU A 3 -34.57 -60.89 -0.58
N PRO A 4 -34.80 -59.76 0.15
CA PRO A 4 -34.34 -58.42 -0.25
C PRO A 4 -34.23 -57.33 0.87
N ALA A 5 -34.00 -56.10 0.40
CA ALA A 5 -34.60 -54.84 0.89
C ALA A 5 -33.94 -54.09 2.07
N GLN A 6 -33.20 -53.02 1.73
CA GLN A 6 -33.41 -51.70 2.32
C GLN A 6 -33.27 -50.59 1.25
N ARG A 7 -34.40 -49.97 0.89
CA ARG A 7 -34.56 -48.54 0.52
C ARG A 7 -35.10 -47.82 1.77
N PRO A 8 -35.15 -46.47 1.92
CA PRO A 8 -35.15 -45.41 0.89
C PRO A 8 -34.15 -44.26 1.20
N SER A 9 -33.88 -43.25 0.37
CA SER A 9 -34.78 -42.11 0.14
C SER A 9 -34.20 -41.12 -0.88
N SER A 10 -35.00 -40.91 -1.93
CA SER A 10 -35.23 -39.67 -2.68
C SER A 10 -34.23 -38.51 -2.55
N ALA A 11 -33.44 -38.33 -3.60
CA ALA A 11 -33.04 -37.02 -4.08
C ALA A 11 -34.19 -36.40 -4.89
N ALA A 12 -34.68 -35.24 -4.47
CA ALA A 12 -35.24 -34.17 -5.33
C ALA A 12 -35.85 -33.09 -4.43
N GLY A 13 -35.07 -32.06 -4.12
CA GLY A 13 -35.52 -30.83 -3.49
C GLY A 13 -34.73 -29.66 -4.06
N LEU A 14 -35.28 -29.04 -5.09
CA LEU A 14 -34.88 -27.71 -5.57
C LEU A 14 -35.09 -26.69 -4.44
N PRO A 15 -34.17 -25.74 -4.21
CA PRO A 15 -34.55 -24.45 -3.69
C PRO A 15 -34.80 -23.49 -4.86
N VAL A 16 -36.07 -23.14 -4.99
CA VAL A 16 -36.58 -22.00 -5.75
C VAL A 16 -35.99 -20.72 -5.15
N ALA A 17 -35.51 -19.86 -6.04
CA ALA A 17 -35.08 -18.50 -5.75
C ALA A 17 -36.29 -17.63 -5.40
N GLU A 18 -36.21 -16.89 -4.28
CA GLU A 18 -36.94 -15.64 -4.10
C GLU A 18 -36.08 -14.63 -3.32
N GLU A 19 -35.90 -13.46 -3.96
CA GLU A 19 -35.84 -12.12 -3.39
C GLU A 19 -34.76 -11.79 -2.34
N GLU A 20 -33.63 -11.23 -2.79
CA GLU A 20 -32.87 -10.25 -1.98
C GLU A 20 -32.74 -8.93 -2.75
N GLY A 21 -33.38 -7.89 -2.21
CA GLY A 21 -33.44 -6.54 -2.79
C GLY A 21 -32.13 -5.73 -2.66
N PRO A 22 -32.05 -4.60 -3.38
CA PRO A 22 -30.82 -3.83 -3.55
C PRO A 22 -30.62 -2.90 -2.35
N SER A 23 -29.67 -3.19 -1.46
CA SER A 23 -29.30 -2.24 -0.38
C SER A 23 -27.84 -2.26 0.09
N ARG A 24 -26.95 -3.05 -0.53
CA ARG A 24 -25.53 -3.12 -0.09
C ARG A 24 -24.55 -2.23 -0.86
N GLU A 25 -24.85 -1.80 -2.07
CA GLU A 25 -23.92 -0.95 -2.85
C GLU A 25 -23.94 0.54 -2.48
N ALA A 26 -25.02 1.05 -1.88
CA ALA A 26 -25.12 2.45 -1.49
C ALA A 26 -24.28 2.81 -0.25
N ALA A 27 -23.95 1.82 0.60
CA ALA A 27 -23.18 2.03 1.82
C ALA A 27 -21.67 2.21 1.56
N GLY A 28 -21.12 1.56 0.53
CA GLY A 28 -19.70 1.64 0.19
C GLY A 28 -19.28 2.99 -0.41
N ARG A 29 -20.15 3.60 -1.23
CA ARG A 29 -19.87 4.88 -1.89
C ARG A 29 -19.82 6.07 -0.93
N ARG A 30 -20.67 6.08 0.10
CA ARG A 30 -20.71 7.16 1.11
C ARG A 30 -19.46 7.22 1.99
N SER A 31 -18.76 6.10 2.14
CA SER A 31 -17.55 6.00 2.98
C SER A 31 -16.32 6.65 2.33
N LEU A 32 -16.26 6.71 1.00
CA LEU A 32 -15.14 7.31 0.25
C LEU A 32 -15.27 8.84 0.12
N GLU A 33 -16.49 9.38 -0.02
CA GLU A 33 -16.71 10.84 -0.06
C GLU A 33 -16.41 11.52 1.28
N ALA A 34 -16.62 10.83 2.41
CA ALA A 34 -16.30 11.33 3.74
C ALA A 34 -14.77 11.49 3.97
N LEU A 35 -13.93 10.66 3.31
CA LEU A 35 -12.48 10.77 3.39
C LEU A 35 -11.92 11.86 2.46
N SER A 36 -12.61 12.16 1.35
CA SER A 36 -12.24 13.25 0.42
C SER A 36 -12.44 14.64 1.04
N LEU A 37 -13.52 14.84 1.81
CA LEU A 37 -13.81 16.14 2.43
C LEU A 37 -12.84 16.53 3.56
N ALA A 38 -12.18 15.55 4.20
CA ALA A 38 -11.22 15.81 5.27
C ALA A 38 -9.86 16.34 4.75
N ALA A 39 -9.55 16.14 3.46
CA ALA A 39 -8.29 16.60 2.86
C ALA A 39 -8.34 18.06 2.33
N ALA A 40 -9.52 18.67 2.24
CA ALA A 40 -9.67 20.04 1.73
C ALA A 40 -9.58 21.13 2.83
N GLY A 41 -9.31 20.75 4.08
CA GLY A 41 -9.32 21.65 5.24
C GLY A 41 -7.93 22.04 5.76
N SER A 42 -7.02 22.55 4.93
CA SER A 42 -5.83 23.27 5.42
C SER A 42 -5.20 24.12 4.32
N GLY A 43 -5.50 25.43 4.32
CA GLY A 43 -4.92 26.34 3.33
C GLY A 43 -5.43 27.77 3.35
N ALA A 44 -5.76 28.33 4.52
CA ALA A 44 -6.03 29.76 4.67
C ALA A 44 -4.77 30.46 5.21
N ALA A 45 -3.87 30.83 4.30
CA ALA A 45 -2.73 31.70 4.60
C ALA A 45 -3.22 33.15 4.79
N ALA A 46 -3.63 33.49 6.01
CA ALA A 46 -3.82 34.87 6.42
C ALA A 46 -2.45 35.49 6.76
N GLY A 47 -2.03 36.46 5.94
CA GLY A 47 -0.81 37.22 6.14
C GLY A 47 -0.78 37.92 7.50
N ARG A 48 0.26 37.65 8.27
CA ARG A 48 0.63 38.44 9.45
C ARG A 48 2.01 39.03 9.21
N GLN A 49 2.03 40.26 8.70
CA GLN A 49 3.23 41.10 8.67
C GLN A 49 3.69 41.34 10.11
N VAL A 50 4.89 40.87 10.43
CA VAL A 50 5.59 41.20 11.68
C VAL A 50 6.52 42.38 11.37
N PRO A 51 6.52 43.46 12.17
CA PRO A 51 7.28 44.66 11.87
C PRO A 51 8.79 44.41 12.04
N GLU A 52 9.57 44.85 11.06
CA GLU A 52 11.04 44.93 11.09
C GLU A 52 11.50 45.90 12.18
N GLY A 53 11.68 45.37 13.38
CA GLY A 53 12.41 45.99 14.47
C GLY A 53 13.76 45.29 14.66
N ARG A 54 14.80 45.81 14.00
CA ARG A 54 16.22 45.76 14.43
C ARG A 54 16.65 44.45 15.12
N ARG A 55 16.57 43.31 14.42
CA ARG A 55 17.16 42.05 14.91
C ARG A 55 18.67 42.13 14.81
N ALA A 56 19.35 41.97 15.95
CA ALA A 56 20.80 41.77 16.01
C ALA A 56 21.21 40.71 14.99
N THR A 57 22.04 41.09 14.01
CA THR A 57 22.52 40.16 13.01
C THR A 57 23.51 39.20 13.69
N LEU A 58 23.61 37.95 13.20
CA LEU A 58 24.54 36.95 13.73
C LEU A 58 25.98 37.49 13.87
N ALA A 59 26.37 38.45 13.02
CA ALA A 59 27.63 39.17 13.11
C ALA A 59 27.82 39.91 14.46
N SER A 60 26.78 40.59 14.96
CA SER A 60 26.84 41.31 16.24
C SER A 60 26.93 40.40 17.46
N ALA A 61 26.40 39.17 17.36
CA ALA A 61 26.54 38.17 18.43
C ALA A 61 27.94 37.54 18.45
N LEU A 62 28.52 37.27 17.26
CA LEU A 62 29.87 36.74 17.15
C LEU A 62 30.91 37.75 17.64
N GLU A 63 30.76 39.04 17.35
CA GLU A 63 31.65 40.09 17.87
C GLU A 63 31.60 40.22 19.40
N LEU A 64 30.51 39.77 20.05
CA LEU A 64 30.39 39.75 21.52
C LEU A 64 31.17 38.58 22.15
N GLU A 65 31.27 37.46 21.44
CA GLU A 65 31.85 36.20 21.97
C GLU A 65 33.29 35.93 21.47
N GLY A 66 33.78 36.70 20.51
CA GLY A 66 35.12 36.55 19.95
C GLY A 66 35.52 37.64 18.96
N THR A 67 36.68 37.46 18.35
CA THR A 67 37.19 38.35 17.31
C THR A 67 36.80 37.80 15.93
N VAL A 68 36.24 38.65 15.09
CA VAL A 68 35.84 38.31 13.71
C VAL A 68 36.74 39.06 12.74
N LEU A 69 37.52 38.33 11.95
CA LEU A 69 38.28 38.87 10.83
C LEU A 69 37.55 38.50 9.53
N ARG A 70 37.36 39.49 8.65
CA ARG A 70 36.62 39.30 7.41
C ARG A 70 37.52 39.65 6.24
N GLU A 71 37.95 38.62 5.51
CA GLU A 71 38.84 38.76 4.35
C GLU A 71 38.12 38.22 3.11
N GLY A 72 37.61 39.14 2.28
CA GLY A 72 36.81 38.81 1.10
C GLY A 72 35.57 37.97 1.45
N PRO A 73 35.33 36.81 0.81
CA PRO A 73 34.21 35.92 1.14
C PRO A 73 34.44 35.07 2.40
N LEU A 74 35.61 35.13 3.03
CA LEU A 74 35.97 34.32 4.19
C LEU A 74 35.74 35.08 5.50
N THR A 75 35.00 34.47 6.44
CA THR A 75 34.85 34.95 7.82
C THR A 75 35.62 34.04 8.76
N GLN A 76 36.67 34.56 9.39
CA GLN A 76 37.44 33.87 10.41
C GLN A 76 36.96 34.35 11.79
N PHE A 77 36.56 33.41 12.65
CA PHE A 77 36.06 33.69 14.00
C PHE A 77 36.95 33.01 15.03
N VAL A 78 37.45 33.77 16.00
CA VAL A 78 38.21 33.26 17.15
C VAL A 78 37.46 33.63 18.43
N ALA A 79 36.81 32.65 19.05
CA ALA A 79 36.12 32.84 20.32
C ALA A 79 37.11 33.25 21.44
N ASN A 80 36.73 34.20 22.29
CA ASN A 80 37.56 34.69 23.40
C ASN A 80 37.97 33.59 24.40
N ASN A 81 37.15 32.53 24.51
CA ASN A 81 37.47 31.38 25.36
C ASN A 81 38.57 30.50 24.77
N LEU A 82 38.71 30.44 23.44
CA LEU A 82 39.75 29.66 22.77
C LEU A 82 41.14 30.23 23.08
N GLU A 83 41.29 31.55 23.06
CA GLU A 83 42.53 32.22 23.45
C GLU A 83 42.90 31.94 24.91
N ARG A 84 41.92 32.03 25.83
CA ARG A 84 42.12 31.68 27.24
C ARG A 84 42.52 30.20 27.38
N ARG A 85 41.90 29.29 26.64
CA ARG A 85 42.22 27.86 26.68
C ARG A 85 43.59 27.54 26.10
N ILE A 86 44.02 28.21 25.03
CA ILE A 86 45.37 28.08 24.47
C ILE A 86 46.42 28.61 25.45
N ARG A 87 46.17 29.76 26.09
CA ARG A 87 47.05 30.31 27.14
C ARG A 87 47.14 29.37 28.35
N LEU A 88 46.05 28.72 28.73
CA LEU A 88 46.03 27.71 29.81
C LEU A 88 46.66 26.37 29.39
N SER A 89 46.59 25.99 28.11
CA SER A 89 47.21 24.77 27.57
C SER A 89 48.67 24.96 27.19
N GLY A 90 49.17 26.20 27.21
CA GLY A 90 50.53 26.58 26.84
C GLY A 90 51.60 26.33 27.91
N VAL A 91 51.45 25.29 28.75
CA VAL A 91 52.63 24.77 29.45
C VAL A 91 53.48 24.07 28.39
N PRO A 92 54.72 24.53 28.12
CA PRO A 92 55.57 23.86 27.15
C PRO A 92 55.85 22.46 27.69
N ARG A 93 55.37 21.44 26.98
CA ARG A 93 55.78 20.05 27.19
C ARG A 93 57.22 19.92 26.67
N GLY A 94 58.16 20.45 27.44
CA GLY A 94 59.58 20.31 27.22
C GLY A 94 60.01 18.89 27.60
N GLU A 95 60.43 18.12 26.61
CA GLU A 95 61.40 17.04 26.80
C GLU A 95 62.82 17.64 26.73
N PRO A 96 63.88 16.91 27.17
CA PRO A 96 63.94 15.82 28.14
C PRO A 96 65.00 16.11 29.22
N ALA A 97 64.77 15.77 30.49
CA ALA A 97 65.84 15.75 31.48
C ALA A 97 65.58 14.71 32.58
N ALA A 98 66.65 13.99 32.87
CA ALA A 98 66.70 12.86 33.77
C ALA A 98 66.29 13.19 35.22
N ALA A 99 65.71 12.16 35.85
CA ALA A 99 65.69 11.84 37.27
C ALA A 99 64.99 12.80 38.28
N ALA A 100 64.23 12.12 39.15
CA ALA A 100 63.82 12.48 40.51
C ALA A 100 62.62 13.43 40.69
N GLY A 101 61.53 12.81 41.14
CA GLY A 101 60.93 13.18 42.42
C GLY A 101 59.86 14.27 42.42
N GLY A 102 58.60 13.83 42.56
CA GLY A 102 57.67 14.45 43.50
C GLY A 102 56.71 15.50 42.96
N GLY A 103 55.47 15.07 42.74
CA GLY A 103 54.32 15.71 43.38
C GLY A 103 53.61 16.83 42.62
N GLY A 104 52.30 16.62 42.41
CA GLY A 104 51.34 17.71 42.60
C GLY A 104 50.76 18.34 41.34
N GLY A 105 49.97 17.58 40.61
CA GLY A 105 49.06 18.09 39.59
C GLY A 105 48.18 16.98 39.04
N GLY A 106 47.69 16.11 39.93
CA GLY A 106 46.91 14.94 39.55
C GLY A 106 45.67 15.38 38.79
N SER A 107 45.64 15.09 37.49
CA SER A 107 44.37 14.93 36.80
C SER A 107 43.55 13.97 37.64
N SER A 108 42.48 14.46 38.26
CA SER A 108 41.58 13.72 39.16
C SER A 108 40.73 12.69 38.41
N ILE A 109 41.30 12.05 37.39
CA ILE A 109 40.68 11.02 36.58
C ILE A 109 41.26 9.71 37.10
N PRO A 110 40.47 8.88 37.82
CA PRO A 110 40.92 7.56 38.23
C PRO A 110 41.34 6.74 37.00
N ALA A 111 42.35 5.89 37.14
CA ALA A 111 42.83 5.06 36.05
C ALA A 111 41.67 4.20 35.51
N ILE A 112 41.43 4.31 34.21
CA ILE A 112 40.37 3.56 33.52
C ILE A 112 40.78 2.09 33.51
N ASP A 113 39.88 1.22 33.98
CA ASP A 113 40.10 -0.23 33.93
C ASP A 113 40.10 -0.71 32.46
N PRO A 114 41.21 -1.28 31.96
CA PRO A 114 41.28 -1.78 30.59
C PRO A 114 40.32 -2.96 30.35
N GLY A 115 39.94 -3.72 31.39
CA GLY A 115 38.97 -4.81 31.28
C GLY A 115 37.57 -4.31 30.93
N ALA A 116 37.06 -3.34 31.68
CA ALA A 116 35.79 -2.68 31.39
C ALA A 116 35.72 -2.10 29.95
N LEU A 117 36.84 -1.55 29.45
CA LEU A 117 36.90 -1.04 28.07
C LEU A 117 36.76 -2.15 27.02
N GLN A 118 37.39 -3.31 27.26
CA GLN A 118 37.26 -4.49 26.39
C GLN A 118 35.85 -5.09 26.42
N GLU A 119 35.20 -5.09 27.57
CA GLU A 119 33.79 -5.52 27.67
C GLU A 119 32.86 -4.60 26.87
N VAL A 120 33.06 -3.28 26.97
CA VAL A 120 32.28 -2.31 26.17
C VAL A 120 32.50 -2.53 24.67
N VAL A 121 33.75 -2.76 24.24
CA VAL A 121 34.06 -3.06 22.83
C VAL A 121 33.40 -4.38 22.39
N ALA A 122 33.45 -5.43 23.22
CA ALA A 122 32.82 -6.70 22.91
C ALA A 122 31.29 -6.59 22.81
N LEU A 123 30.66 -5.88 23.75
CA LEU A 123 29.22 -5.64 23.75
C LEU A 123 28.80 -4.79 22.55
N ALA A 124 29.56 -3.73 22.23
CA ALA A 124 29.32 -2.91 21.05
C ALA A 124 29.42 -3.72 19.75
N GLY A 125 30.40 -4.64 19.66
CA GLY A 125 30.52 -5.56 18.52
C GLY A 125 29.35 -6.54 18.41
N GLN A 126 28.85 -7.08 19.53
CA GLN A 126 27.67 -7.93 19.54
C GLN A 126 26.40 -7.19 19.11
N VAL A 127 26.21 -5.96 19.61
CA VAL A 127 25.07 -5.11 19.23
C VAL A 127 25.14 -4.76 17.75
N ALA A 128 26.31 -4.39 17.23
CA ALA A 128 26.50 -4.13 15.81
C ALA A 128 26.11 -5.33 14.95
N ALA A 129 26.58 -6.54 15.30
CA ALA A 129 26.22 -7.77 14.58
C ALA A 129 24.71 -8.09 14.64
N GLN A 130 24.05 -7.84 15.78
CA GLN A 130 22.61 -8.00 15.93
C GLN A 130 21.82 -7.00 15.06
N VAL A 131 22.29 -5.74 14.98
CA VAL A 131 21.69 -4.72 14.12
C VAL A 131 21.86 -5.09 12.65
N ASP A 132 23.04 -5.57 12.24
CA ASP A 132 23.29 -6.02 10.88
C ASP A 132 22.35 -7.15 10.46
N GLU A 133 22.16 -8.14 11.33
CA GLU A 133 21.23 -9.24 11.06
C GLU A 133 19.77 -8.76 11.00
N LEU A 134 19.37 -7.84 11.88
CA LEU A 134 18.04 -7.22 11.84
C LEU A 134 17.81 -6.45 10.54
N LEU A 135 18.78 -5.63 10.10
CA LEU A 135 18.71 -4.90 8.84
C LEU A 135 18.61 -5.83 7.65
N ARG A 136 19.37 -6.93 7.65
CA ARG A 136 19.32 -7.95 6.60
C ARG A 136 17.93 -8.61 6.54
N ASN A 137 17.35 -8.94 7.70
CA ASN A 137 16.02 -9.54 7.79
C ASN A 137 14.91 -8.57 7.34
N VAL A 138 14.98 -7.30 7.73
CA VAL A 138 14.05 -6.27 7.26
C VAL A 138 14.17 -6.08 5.75
N HIS A 139 15.38 -6.05 5.21
CA HIS A 139 15.62 -5.93 3.77
C HIS A 139 14.99 -7.09 3.00
N CYS A 140 15.25 -8.33 3.42
CA CYS A 140 14.63 -9.51 2.81
C CYS A 140 13.10 -9.49 2.94
N GLY A 141 12.55 -9.09 4.09
CA GLY A 141 11.11 -8.95 4.29
C GLY A 141 10.47 -7.91 3.37
N LEU A 142 11.11 -6.75 3.20
CA LEU A 142 10.64 -5.70 2.30
C LEU A 142 10.67 -6.16 0.83
N GLN A 143 11.71 -6.89 0.42
CA GLN A 143 11.77 -7.48 -0.92
C GLN A 143 10.64 -8.49 -1.14
N ALA A 144 10.37 -9.36 -0.17
CA ALA A 144 9.28 -10.32 -0.25
C ALA A 144 7.91 -9.64 -0.33
N LEU A 145 7.67 -8.61 0.48
CA LEU A 145 6.42 -7.83 0.44
C LEU A 145 6.25 -7.07 -0.88
N THR A 146 7.34 -6.55 -1.44
CA THR A 146 7.33 -5.87 -2.75
C THR A 146 7.01 -6.87 -3.86
N ALA A 147 7.63 -8.05 -3.85
CA ALA A 147 7.36 -9.11 -4.81
C ALA A 147 5.90 -9.59 -4.71
N LEU A 148 5.37 -9.75 -3.49
CA LEU A 148 3.98 -10.09 -3.26
C LEU A 148 3.03 -9.03 -3.82
N SER A 149 3.31 -7.74 -3.57
CA SER A 149 2.50 -6.63 -4.07
C SER A 149 2.45 -6.60 -5.60
N VAL A 150 3.60 -6.82 -6.25
CA VAL A 150 3.68 -6.95 -7.71
C VAL A 150 2.84 -8.15 -8.19
N GLY A 151 2.94 -9.30 -7.51
CA GLY A 151 2.14 -10.49 -7.82
C GLY A 151 0.63 -10.26 -7.70
N CYS A 152 0.19 -9.53 -6.66
CA CYS A 152 -1.21 -9.14 -6.50
C CYS A 152 -1.69 -8.27 -7.66
N ILE A 153 -0.92 -7.25 -8.05
CA ILE A 153 -1.27 -6.37 -9.19
C ILE A 153 -1.37 -7.18 -10.48
N GLN A 154 -0.45 -8.10 -10.72
CA GLN A 154 -0.47 -8.98 -11.89
C GLN A 154 -1.72 -9.87 -11.90
N THR A 155 -2.04 -10.52 -10.78
CA THR A 155 -3.23 -11.38 -10.68
C THR A 155 -4.52 -10.59 -10.90
N TYR A 156 -4.62 -9.39 -10.33
CA TYR A 156 -5.77 -8.51 -10.57
C TYR A 156 -5.88 -8.10 -12.04
N ARG A 157 -4.77 -7.72 -12.67
CA ARG A 157 -4.75 -7.35 -14.08
C ARG A 157 -5.21 -8.52 -14.95
N ASP A 158 -4.65 -9.71 -14.74
CA ASP A 158 -4.96 -10.90 -15.53
C ASP A 158 -6.44 -11.32 -15.34
N GLY A 159 -6.94 -11.24 -14.11
CA GLY A 159 -8.35 -11.52 -13.81
C GLY A 159 -9.31 -10.54 -14.47
N VAL A 160 -8.98 -9.25 -14.48
CA VAL A 160 -9.80 -8.21 -15.14
C VAL A 160 -9.75 -8.35 -16.66
N GLU A 161 -8.58 -8.62 -17.24
CA GLU A 161 -8.43 -8.89 -18.67
C GLU A 161 -9.29 -10.08 -19.11
N SER A 162 -9.17 -11.20 -18.38
CA SER A 162 -9.96 -12.42 -18.65
C SER A 162 -11.46 -12.19 -18.51
N LEU A 163 -11.89 -11.43 -17.50
CA LEU A 163 -13.29 -11.05 -17.34
C LEU A 163 -13.77 -10.17 -18.50
N GLY A 164 -12.93 -9.24 -18.98
CA GLY A 164 -13.20 -8.41 -20.15
C GLY A 164 -13.43 -9.26 -21.41
N GLU A 165 -12.54 -10.21 -21.69
CA GLU A 165 -12.68 -11.14 -22.81
C GLU A 165 -13.96 -11.99 -22.71
N ALA A 166 -14.27 -12.50 -21.52
CA ALA A 166 -15.48 -13.29 -21.28
C ALA A 166 -16.76 -12.46 -21.48
N ALA A 167 -16.77 -11.21 -20.99
CA ALA A 167 -17.89 -10.29 -21.20
C ALA A 167 -18.08 -9.97 -22.69
N ASP A 168 -17.01 -9.67 -23.42
CA ASP A 168 -17.04 -9.44 -24.86
C ASP A 168 -17.59 -10.65 -25.63
N LEU A 169 -17.15 -11.85 -25.26
CA LEU A 169 -17.68 -13.09 -25.84
C LEU A 169 -19.18 -13.24 -25.55
N SER A 170 -19.62 -12.95 -24.33
CA SER A 170 -21.02 -13.03 -23.93
C SER A 170 -21.90 -12.06 -24.72
N ILE A 171 -21.43 -10.83 -24.97
CA ILE A 171 -22.13 -9.82 -25.75
C ILE A 171 -22.26 -10.29 -27.21
N ARG A 172 -21.18 -10.80 -27.81
CA ARG A 172 -21.22 -11.36 -29.17
C ARG A 172 -22.17 -12.54 -29.27
N ALA A 173 -22.13 -13.44 -28.29
CA ALA A 173 -23.04 -14.60 -28.23
C ALA A 173 -24.50 -14.16 -28.11
N MET A 174 -24.79 -13.13 -27.31
CA MET A 174 -26.13 -12.56 -27.19
C MET A 174 -26.63 -11.99 -28.51
N TYR A 175 -25.81 -11.19 -29.21
CA TYR A 175 -26.20 -10.66 -30.53
C TYR A 175 -26.42 -11.78 -31.56
N ALA A 176 -25.57 -12.81 -31.55
CA ALA A 176 -25.76 -13.97 -32.42
C ALA A 176 -27.07 -14.71 -32.09
N LEU A 177 -27.40 -14.88 -30.81
CA LEU A 177 -28.65 -15.50 -30.37
C LEU A 177 -29.87 -14.72 -30.86
N VAL A 178 -29.85 -13.39 -30.72
CA VAL A 178 -30.95 -12.52 -31.20
C VAL A 178 -31.17 -12.72 -32.71
N ALA A 179 -30.10 -12.71 -33.51
CA ALA A 179 -30.21 -12.96 -34.94
C ALA A 179 -30.83 -14.34 -35.25
N ARG A 180 -30.48 -15.38 -34.50
CA ARG A 180 -31.08 -16.72 -34.64
C ARG A 180 -32.54 -16.76 -34.22
N CYS A 181 -32.93 -16.01 -33.19
CA CYS A 181 -34.33 -15.86 -32.82
C CYS A 181 -35.15 -15.19 -33.93
N GLU A 182 -34.61 -14.15 -34.57
CA GLU A 182 -35.27 -13.51 -35.72
C GLU A 182 -35.40 -14.45 -36.92
N GLU A 183 -34.37 -15.23 -37.22
CA GLU A 183 -34.42 -16.25 -38.28
C GLU A 183 -35.46 -17.33 -37.97
N LEU A 184 -35.52 -17.81 -36.72
CA LEU A 184 -36.51 -18.77 -36.27
C LEU A 184 -37.93 -18.21 -36.38
N ASP A 185 -38.15 -16.96 -35.95
CA ASP A 185 -39.45 -16.31 -36.05
C ASP A 185 -39.93 -16.22 -37.52
N ARG A 186 -39.03 -15.84 -38.44
CA ARG A 186 -39.32 -15.85 -39.89
C ARG A 186 -39.66 -17.25 -40.40
N ALA A 187 -38.91 -18.27 -39.98
CA ALA A 187 -39.18 -19.67 -40.35
C ALA A 187 -40.51 -20.20 -39.78
N MET A 188 -40.98 -19.63 -38.66
CA MET A 188 -42.22 -19.97 -37.98
C MET A 188 -43.48 -19.32 -38.58
N GLN A 189 -43.34 -18.24 -39.37
CA GLN A 189 -44.47 -17.52 -40.00
C GLN A 189 -45.51 -18.40 -40.73
N PRO A 190 -45.17 -19.46 -41.49
CA PRO A 190 -46.16 -20.27 -42.19
C PRO A 190 -46.91 -21.28 -41.30
N VAL A 191 -46.46 -21.53 -40.07
CA VAL A 191 -47.02 -22.58 -39.20
C VAL A 191 -48.52 -22.37 -38.88
N PRO A 192 -49.01 -21.16 -38.55
CA PRO A 192 -50.44 -20.95 -38.31
C PRO A 192 -51.32 -21.23 -39.53
N ALA A 193 -50.84 -20.89 -40.73
CA ALA A 193 -51.54 -21.16 -41.98
C ALA A 193 -51.60 -22.67 -42.27
N LEU A 194 -50.49 -23.39 -42.04
CA LEU A 194 -50.46 -24.85 -42.13
C LEU A 194 -51.43 -25.49 -41.14
N ALA A 195 -51.45 -25.03 -39.89
CA ALA A 195 -52.38 -25.51 -38.87
C ALA A 195 -53.85 -25.28 -39.28
N LYS A 196 -54.18 -24.15 -39.92
CA LYS A 196 -55.51 -23.91 -40.46
C LYS A 196 -55.87 -24.92 -41.56
N ARG A 197 -54.98 -25.15 -42.53
CA ARG A 197 -55.21 -26.11 -43.62
C ARG A 197 -55.48 -27.52 -43.09
N ILE A 198 -54.75 -27.95 -42.05
CA ILE A 198 -54.97 -29.25 -41.40
C ILE A 198 -56.37 -29.31 -40.76
N ARG A 199 -56.80 -28.24 -40.07
CA ARG A 199 -58.14 -28.16 -39.48
C ARG A 199 -59.24 -28.19 -40.55
N ASP A 200 -59.05 -27.47 -41.65
CA ASP A 200 -59.99 -27.45 -42.76
C ASP A 200 -60.11 -28.85 -43.39
N MET A 201 -58.98 -29.53 -43.64
CA MET A 201 -58.96 -30.93 -44.08
C MET A 201 -59.72 -31.85 -43.12
N LYS A 202 -59.47 -31.75 -41.82
CA LYS A 202 -60.20 -32.52 -40.79
C LYS A 202 -61.71 -32.30 -40.91
N GLY A 203 -62.17 -31.05 -41.00
CA GLY A 203 -63.59 -30.73 -41.15
C GLY A 203 -64.21 -31.30 -42.44
N THR A 204 -63.46 -31.32 -43.55
CA THR A 204 -63.93 -31.97 -44.79
C THR A 204 -64.06 -33.48 -44.64
N LEU A 205 -63.11 -34.12 -43.94
CA LEU A 205 -63.17 -35.56 -43.67
C LEU A 205 -64.34 -35.92 -42.75
N GLU A 206 -64.60 -35.13 -41.71
CA GLU A 206 -65.75 -35.35 -40.80
C GLU A 206 -67.09 -35.25 -41.54
N ARG A 207 -67.22 -34.32 -42.50
CA ARG A 207 -68.43 -34.23 -43.35
C ARG A 207 -68.60 -35.43 -44.27
N LEU A 208 -67.51 -35.89 -44.89
CA LEU A 208 -67.54 -37.09 -45.72
C LEU A 208 -67.93 -38.32 -44.90
N GLU A 209 -67.39 -38.46 -43.69
CA GLU A 209 -67.75 -39.54 -42.77
C GLU A 209 -69.25 -39.50 -42.40
N GLY A 210 -69.81 -38.32 -42.15
CA GLY A 210 -71.24 -38.15 -41.86
C GLY A 210 -72.18 -38.48 -43.03
N LEU A 211 -71.69 -38.45 -44.27
CA LEU A 211 -72.45 -38.87 -45.46
C LEU A 211 -72.35 -40.38 -45.74
N CYS A 212 -71.34 -41.04 -45.18
CA CYS A 212 -71.08 -42.47 -45.35
C CYS A 212 -71.62 -43.33 -44.20
N LYS A 213 -72.22 -42.72 -43.17
CA LYS A 213 -72.96 -43.37 -42.09
C LYS A 213 -74.45 -43.37 -42.41
#